data_AF-A0A537FGS1-F1
#
_entry.id   AF-A0A537FGS1-F1
#
_cell.length_a   1.000
_cell.length_b   1.000
_cell.length_c   1.000
_cell.angle_alpha   90.00
_cell.angle_beta   90.00
_cell.angle_gamma   90.00
#
_symmetry.space_group_name_H-M   'P 1'
#
loop_
_entity.id
_entity.type
_entity.pdbx_description
1 polymer ?
#
loop_
_entity_poly.entity_id
_entity_poly.type
_entity_poly.pdbx_seq_one_letter_code
_entity_poly.pdbx_strand_id
1 'polypeptide(L)'
;MEPRGKRKFFYSPYIKPLVVIMTGVLFVGAAVAITTLNIPVTVIPSQNAVTSSACGGTLALSGGPTPGTGTLRYECPPSSGAFTVTTVGSDTPTFSPPSQITSVGYVSHSATSCSGSTTLTSGTSTTLASTGDFDICAGYSCPTGCTIATWTFSWSS
;
A
#
# COMPACT_ATOMS: atom_id res chain seq x y z
N MET A 1 84.89 53.68 -4.05
CA MET A 1 84.79 52.92 -2.78
C MET A 1 83.88 51.72 -3.03
N GLU A 2 84.44 50.52 -3.01
CA GLU A 2 83.67 49.30 -2.68
C GLU A 2 84.04 48.94 -1.23
N PRO A 3 83.15 48.32 -0.42
CA PRO A 3 83.00 46.86 -0.54
C PRO A 3 81.61 46.26 -0.20
N ARG A 4 81.34 45.10 -0.82
CA ARG A 4 80.77 43.84 -0.29
C ARG A 4 79.55 43.82 0.67
N GLY A 5 78.56 43.00 0.31
CA GLY A 5 77.68 42.32 1.27
C GLY A 5 76.61 41.42 0.65
N LYS A 6 76.95 40.16 0.31
CA LYS A 6 75.99 39.11 -0.10
C LYS A 6 74.97 38.82 1.02
N ARG A 7 73.69 38.66 0.69
CA ARG A 7 72.85 37.60 1.27
C ARG A 7 72.04 36.91 0.19
N LYS A 8 71.95 35.61 0.39
CA LYS A 8 71.61 34.51 -0.50
C LYS A 8 70.41 33.83 0.16
N PHE A 9 69.49 33.27 -0.63
CA PHE A 9 68.40 32.36 -0.21
C PHE A 9 67.27 33.06 0.62
N PHE A 10 65.98 32.89 0.35
CA PHE A 10 65.27 31.68 -0.03
C PHE A 10 64.13 31.97 -1.02
N TYR A 11 64.18 31.28 -2.16
CA TYR A 11 62.97 30.87 -2.88
C TYR A 11 62.10 30.11 -1.87
N SER A 12 60.92 30.62 -1.53
CA SER A 12 59.96 29.85 -0.73
C SER A 12 59.15 28.97 -1.68
N PRO A 13 59.34 27.64 -1.71
CA PRO A 13 58.63 26.76 -2.64
C PRO A 13 57.18 26.49 -2.19
N TYR A 14 56.74 27.08 -1.08
CA TYR A 14 55.53 26.69 -0.36
C TYR A 14 54.29 27.55 -0.63
N ILE A 15 54.35 28.53 -1.53
CA ILE A 15 53.17 29.39 -1.83
C ILE A 15 52.32 28.80 -2.97
N LYS A 16 52.90 27.94 -3.81
CA LYS A 16 52.23 27.42 -5.01
C LYS A 16 51.23 26.26 -4.80
N PRO A 17 51.36 25.33 -3.83
CA PRO A 17 50.39 24.23 -3.74
C PRO A 17 49.06 24.69 -3.13
N LEU A 18 49.08 25.70 -2.25
CA LEU A 18 47.89 26.10 -1.48
C LEU A 18 46.90 26.91 -2.33
N VAL A 19 47.41 27.72 -3.28
CA VAL A 19 46.55 28.41 -4.26
C VAL A 19 45.92 27.41 -5.22
N VAL A 20 46.66 26.39 -5.70
CA VAL A 20 46.10 25.36 -6.60
C VAL A 20 45.04 24.50 -5.89
N ILE A 21 45.23 24.19 -4.61
CA ILE A 21 44.23 23.45 -3.80
C ILE A 21 42.99 24.32 -3.56
N MET A 22 43.14 25.61 -3.24
CA MET A 22 42.00 26.53 -3.07
C MET A 22 41.21 26.73 -4.37
N THR A 23 41.88 26.87 -5.53
CA THR A 23 41.19 26.98 -6.83
C THR A 23 40.56 25.64 -7.24
N GLY A 24 41.17 24.50 -6.91
CA GLY A 24 40.60 23.17 -7.13
C GLY A 24 39.33 22.93 -6.32
N VAL A 25 39.29 23.34 -5.05
CA VAL A 25 38.08 23.23 -4.21
C VAL A 25 36.97 24.18 -4.67
N LEU A 26 37.31 25.36 -5.20
CA LEU A 26 36.33 26.30 -5.75
C LEU A 26 35.68 25.82 -7.06
N PHE A 27 36.37 25.01 -7.87
CA PHE A 27 35.78 24.38 -9.06
C PHE A 27 35.01 23.10 -8.77
N VAL A 28 35.31 22.38 -7.69
CA VAL A 28 34.54 21.19 -7.27
C VAL A 28 33.27 21.58 -6.49
N GLY A 29 33.23 22.79 -5.91
CA GLY A 29 32.08 23.29 -5.12
C GLY A 29 30.88 23.80 -5.92
N ALA A 30 30.96 23.91 -7.25
CA ALA A 30 29.90 24.53 -8.08
C ALA A 30 29.24 23.57 -9.09
N ALA A 31 29.50 22.27 -8.99
CA ALA A 31 28.86 21.26 -9.84
C ALA A 31 28.16 20.18 -9.01
N VAL A 32 27.52 20.56 -7.91
CA VAL A 32 26.36 19.79 -7.44
C VAL A 32 25.17 20.27 -8.26
N ALA A 33 25.22 19.96 -9.56
CA ALA A 33 24.01 19.95 -10.35
C ALA A 33 23.11 18.95 -9.65
N ILE A 34 22.10 19.45 -8.96
CA ILE A 34 20.97 18.65 -8.52
C ILE A 34 20.39 18.14 -9.82
N THR A 35 20.84 16.97 -10.28
CA THR A 35 20.11 16.18 -11.25
C THR A 35 18.86 15.78 -10.48
N THR A 36 17.85 16.64 -10.51
CA THR A 36 16.49 16.25 -10.19
C THR A 36 16.20 15.12 -11.17
N LEU A 37 16.30 13.89 -10.67
CA LEU A 37 15.82 12.73 -11.38
C LEU A 37 14.30 12.94 -11.45
N ASN A 38 13.84 13.62 -12.50
CA ASN A 38 12.46 13.58 -12.92
C ASN A 38 12.23 12.16 -13.38
N ILE A 39 11.99 11.26 -12.43
CA ILE A 39 11.32 10.00 -12.72
C ILE A 39 9.99 10.46 -13.31
N PRO A 40 9.71 10.26 -14.61
CA PRO A 40 8.36 10.42 -15.08
C PRO A 40 7.54 9.50 -14.18
N VAL A 41 6.66 10.09 -13.35
CA VAL A 41 5.63 9.31 -12.70
C VAL A 41 4.81 8.81 -13.87
N THR A 42 5.11 7.60 -14.32
CA THR A 42 4.16 6.82 -15.08
C THR A 42 3.00 6.71 -14.13
N VAL A 43 2.02 7.60 -14.29
CA VAL A 43 0.70 7.40 -13.73
C VAL A 43 0.24 6.15 -14.45
N ILE A 44 0.52 4.98 -13.85
CA ILE A 44 -0.11 3.76 -14.27
C ILE A 44 -1.58 4.08 -14.02
N PRO A 45 -2.41 4.28 -15.07
CA PRO A 45 -3.82 4.54 -14.83
C PRO A 45 -4.29 3.38 -13.95
N SER A 46 -4.91 3.70 -12.81
CA SER A 46 -5.51 2.68 -11.98
C SER A 46 -6.54 1.99 -12.85
N GLN A 47 -6.19 0.82 -13.38
CA GLN A 47 -7.12 0.04 -14.16
C GLN A 47 -8.23 -0.41 -13.21
N ASN A 48 -9.45 -0.45 -13.73
CA ASN A 48 -10.54 -1.01 -12.97
C ASN A 48 -10.25 -2.50 -12.72
N ALA A 49 -10.43 -2.95 -11.49
CA ALA A 49 -10.42 -4.39 -11.25
C ALA A 49 -11.65 -4.99 -11.93
N VAL A 50 -11.53 -6.23 -12.41
CA VAL A 50 -12.70 -6.97 -12.88
C VAL A 50 -13.08 -7.90 -11.75
N THR A 51 -14.07 -7.49 -10.97
CA THR A 51 -14.62 -8.29 -9.88
C THR A 51 -16.02 -8.80 -10.20
N SER A 52 -16.31 -10.00 -9.73
CA SER A 52 -17.65 -10.57 -9.81
C SER A 52 -18.04 -11.09 -8.43
N SER A 53 -19.23 -10.71 -7.97
CA SER A 53 -19.78 -11.23 -6.72
C SER A 53 -20.35 -12.63 -6.98
N ALA A 54 -19.92 -13.60 -6.20
CA ALA A 54 -20.46 -14.95 -6.28
C ALA A 54 -21.87 -15.00 -5.67
N CYS A 55 -22.62 -16.07 -5.90
CA CYS A 55 -23.94 -16.29 -5.30
C CYS A 55 -24.97 -15.16 -5.57
N GLY A 56 -24.86 -14.44 -6.69
CA GLY A 56 -25.76 -13.31 -7.01
C GLY A 56 -25.65 -12.14 -6.04
N GLY A 57 -24.54 -12.04 -5.30
CA GLY A 57 -24.28 -10.97 -4.31
C GLY A 57 -24.88 -11.21 -2.93
N THR A 58 -25.54 -12.34 -2.69
CA THR A 58 -26.01 -12.70 -1.34
C THR A 58 -24.95 -13.54 -0.64
N LEU A 59 -24.42 -13.02 0.46
CA LEU A 59 -23.38 -13.69 1.24
C LEU A 59 -23.98 -14.82 2.10
N ALA A 60 -23.48 -16.05 1.93
CA ALA A 60 -23.84 -17.18 2.78
C ALA A 60 -22.91 -17.24 4.00
N LEU A 61 -23.49 -17.39 5.18
CA LEU A 61 -22.75 -17.40 6.43
C LEU A 61 -22.13 -18.80 6.68
N SER A 62 -20.81 -18.86 6.83
CA SER A 62 -20.09 -20.07 7.23
C SER A 62 -19.99 -20.14 8.75
N GLY A 63 -20.99 -20.75 9.40
CA GLY A 63 -21.08 -20.87 10.86
C GLY A 63 -21.83 -19.72 11.55
N GLY A 64 -22.58 -20.00 12.63
CA GLY A 64 -23.41 -19.00 13.31
C GLY A 64 -22.62 -18.11 14.29
N PRO A 65 -23.08 -16.87 14.57
CA PRO A 65 -22.51 -16.03 15.61
C PRO A 65 -22.63 -16.69 16.99
N THR A 66 -21.53 -16.74 17.74
CA THR A 66 -21.56 -17.11 19.15
C THR A 66 -21.82 -15.87 20.01
N PRO A 67 -22.41 -16.00 21.21
CA PRO A 67 -22.52 -14.86 22.13
C PRO A 67 -21.16 -14.21 22.40
N GLY A 68 -21.10 -12.88 22.36
CA GLY A 68 -19.88 -12.09 22.50
C GLY A 68 -19.50 -11.35 21.21
N THR A 69 -18.21 -11.13 21.01
CA THR A 69 -17.63 -10.49 19.82
C THR A 69 -16.77 -11.49 19.06
N GLY A 70 -16.76 -11.41 17.74
CA GLY A 70 -15.90 -12.27 16.93
C GLY A 70 -15.89 -11.87 15.47
N THR A 71 -15.44 -12.78 14.62
CA THR A 71 -15.41 -12.59 13.17
C THR A 71 -16.13 -13.75 12.50
N LEU A 72 -17.00 -13.42 11.54
CA LEU A 72 -17.69 -14.37 10.68
C LEU A 72 -17.05 -14.37 9.31
N ARG A 73 -17.01 -15.55 8.70
CA ARG A 73 -16.58 -15.74 7.32
C ARG A 73 -17.80 -15.98 6.45
N TYR A 74 -17.85 -15.26 5.35
CA TYR A 74 -18.86 -15.39 4.33
C TYR A 74 -18.19 -15.84 3.05
N GLU A 75 -18.72 -16.91 2.46
CA GLU A 75 -18.25 -17.55 1.25
C GLU A 75 -19.44 -17.89 0.36
N CYS A 76 -19.20 -18.38 -0.85
CA CYS A 76 -20.24 -18.92 -1.72
C CYS A 76 -20.08 -20.46 -1.81
N PRO A 77 -20.87 -21.23 -1.02
CA PRO A 77 -20.80 -22.69 -1.05
C PRO A 77 -21.09 -23.23 -2.46
N PRO A 78 -20.49 -24.37 -2.84
CA PRO A 78 -19.70 -25.29 -2.01
C PRO A 78 -18.17 -25.09 -2.05
N SER A 79 -17.61 -24.23 -2.91
CA SER A 79 -16.15 -24.10 -3.05
C SER A 79 -15.70 -22.78 -3.69
N SER A 80 -16.51 -21.72 -3.60
CA SER A 80 -16.21 -20.45 -4.23
C SER A 80 -16.09 -19.35 -3.19
N GLY A 81 -15.21 -18.39 -3.47
CA GLY A 81 -15.13 -17.18 -2.68
C GLY A 81 -16.45 -16.40 -2.69
N ALA A 82 -16.64 -15.51 -1.73
CA ALA A 82 -17.69 -14.49 -1.80
C ALA A 82 -17.61 -13.62 -3.07
N PHE A 83 -16.41 -13.38 -3.59
CA PHE A 83 -16.18 -12.72 -4.88
C PHE A 83 -14.89 -13.20 -5.54
N THR A 84 -14.80 -13.00 -6.85
CA THR A 84 -13.62 -13.34 -7.67
C THR A 84 -13.03 -12.08 -8.29
N VAL A 85 -11.71 -11.94 -8.26
CA VAL A 85 -10.96 -10.91 -8.97
C VAL A 85 -10.22 -11.55 -10.13
N THR A 86 -10.60 -11.23 -11.37
CA THR A 86 -9.93 -11.76 -12.57
C THR A 86 -8.84 -10.84 -13.09
N THR A 87 -8.93 -9.55 -12.76
CA THR A 87 -7.95 -8.52 -13.13
C THR A 87 -7.68 -7.64 -11.93
N VAL A 88 -6.41 -7.47 -11.55
CA VAL A 88 -5.99 -6.54 -10.49
C VAL A 88 -6.34 -5.11 -10.87
N GLY A 89 -6.59 -4.24 -9.89
CA GLY A 89 -7.01 -2.88 -10.16
C GLY A 89 -7.67 -2.24 -8.97
N SER A 90 -8.47 -1.18 -9.20
CA SER A 90 -9.33 -0.60 -8.18
C SER A 90 -10.79 -0.85 -8.50
N ASP A 91 -11.58 -1.12 -7.47
CA ASP A 91 -13.01 -1.36 -7.60
C ASP A 91 -13.71 -0.86 -6.33
N THR A 92 -15.00 -0.55 -6.41
CA THR A 92 -15.75 0.04 -5.30
C THR A 92 -16.74 -0.98 -4.74
N PRO A 93 -16.53 -1.50 -3.53
CA PRO A 93 -17.47 -2.42 -2.91
C PRO A 93 -18.68 -1.63 -2.42
N THR A 94 -19.87 -2.17 -2.62
CA THR A 94 -21.13 -1.62 -2.10
C THR A 94 -21.82 -2.67 -1.26
N PHE A 95 -22.12 -2.31 -0.02
CA PHE A 95 -22.80 -3.19 0.93
C PHE A 95 -23.50 -2.41 2.04
N SER A 96 -24.50 -3.02 2.65
CA SER A 96 -25.25 -2.51 3.80
C SER A 96 -25.36 -3.60 4.86
N PRO A 97 -24.38 -3.70 5.77
CA PRO A 97 -24.34 -4.80 6.72
C PRO A 97 -25.34 -4.54 7.87
N PRO A 98 -25.85 -5.59 8.54
CA PRO A 98 -26.71 -5.45 9.72
C PRO A 98 -26.00 -4.72 10.86
N SER A 99 -26.76 -4.11 11.78
CA SER A 99 -26.24 -3.34 12.93
C SER A 99 -25.27 -4.10 13.86
N GLN A 100 -25.33 -5.43 13.84
CA GLN A 100 -24.48 -6.32 14.61
C GLN A 100 -23.06 -6.42 14.04
N ILE A 101 -22.89 -6.09 12.76
CA ILE A 101 -21.61 -6.07 12.07
C ILE A 101 -20.89 -4.76 12.37
N THR A 102 -19.65 -4.89 12.85
CA THR A 102 -18.80 -3.78 13.29
C THR A 102 -17.70 -3.44 12.30
N SER A 103 -17.34 -4.40 11.43
CA SER A 103 -16.33 -4.22 10.39
C SER A 103 -16.54 -5.21 9.26
N VAL A 104 -16.09 -4.85 8.06
CA VAL A 104 -16.10 -5.70 6.88
C VAL A 104 -14.72 -5.67 6.26
N GLY A 105 -14.22 -6.82 5.84
CA GLY A 105 -12.96 -6.96 5.14
C GLY A 105 -12.98 -8.21 4.25
N TYR A 106 -11.85 -8.49 3.60
CA TYR A 106 -11.70 -9.68 2.79
C TYR A 106 -10.37 -10.38 3.01
N VAL A 107 -10.34 -11.68 2.72
CA VAL A 107 -9.15 -12.55 2.70
C VAL A 107 -9.21 -13.46 1.47
N SER A 108 -8.08 -14.04 1.06
CA SER A 108 -8.09 -15.09 0.03
C SER A 108 -8.98 -16.25 0.49
N HIS A 109 -9.73 -16.85 -0.43
CA HIS A 109 -10.54 -18.04 -0.15
C HIS A 109 -9.70 -19.22 0.38
N SER A 110 -8.42 -19.28 0.00
CA SER A 110 -7.48 -20.28 0.52
C SER A 110 -7.02 -20.04 1.97
N ALA A 111 -7.32 -18.87 2.55
CA ALA A 111 -6.94 -18.56 3.92
C ALA A 111 -7.65 -19.49 4.91
N THR A 112 -6.99 -19.84 6.01
CA THR A 112 -7.58 -20.69 7.06
C THR A 112 -8.41 -19.90 8.06
N SER A 113 -8.24 -18.56 8.12
CA SER A 113 -8.97 -17.67 9.03
C SER A 113 -9.11 -16.27 8.45
N CYS A 114 -9.93 -15.45 9.09
CA CYS A 114 -10.08 -14.02 8.79
C CYS A 114 -8.95 -13.13 9.34
N SER A 115 -7.88 -13.71 9.89
CA SER A 115 -6.75 -12.95 10.41
C SER A 115 -5.98 -12.27 9.28
N GLY A 116 -5.65 -10.99 9.44
CA GLY A 116 -4.99 -10.21 8.39
C GLY A 116 -5.90 -9.81 7.23
N SER A 117 -7.22 -9.79 7.46
CA SER A 117 -8.16 -9.30 6.46
C SER A 117 -7.89 -7.84 6.08
N THR A 118 -8.05 -7.55 4.79
CA THR A 118 -8.00 -6.18 4.30
C THR A 118 -9.36 -5.53 4.53
N THR A 119 -9.40 -4.43 5.27
CA THR A 119 -10.64 -3.71 5.57
C THR A 119 -11.27 -3.13 4.31
N LEU A 120 -12.60 -3.23 4.22
CA LEU A 120 -13.41 -2.64 3.17
C LEU A 120 -14.30 -1.56 3.75
N THR A 121 -14.48 -0.49 2.99
CA THR A 121 -15.43 0.58 3.30
C THR A 121 -16.42 0.68 2.14
N SER A 122 -17.71 0.54 2.44
CA SER A 122 -18.78 0.62 1.43
C SER A 122 -18.73 1.96 0.71
N GLY A 123 -18.84 1.94 -0.62
CA GLY A 123 -18.78 3.11 -1.49
C GLY A 123 -17.38 3.72 -1.65
N THR A 124 -16.32 3.09 -1.10
CA THR A 124 -14.94 3.60 -1.19
C THR A 124 -14.09 2.70 -2.07
N SER A 125 -13.46 3.28 -3.09
CA SER A 125 -12.57 2.56 -4.00
C SER A 125 -11.46 1.83 -3.23
N THR A 126 -11.29 0.55 -3.53
CA THR A 126 -10.32 -0.35 -2.90
C THR A 126 -9.41 -0.94 -3.98
N THR A 127 -8.10 -0.90 -3.74
CA THR A 127 -7.12 -1.53 -4.63
C THR A 127 -7.01 -3.02 -4.35
N LEU A 128 -7.33 -3.84 -5.35
CA LEU A 128 -7.22 -5.29 -5.34
C LEU A 128 -5.90 -5.70 -6.00
N ALA A 129 -4.92 -6.03 -5.16
CA ALA A 129 -3.53 -6.28 -5.57
C ALA A 129 -3.26 -7.70 -6.11
N SER A 130 -4.24 -8.59 -6.07
CA SER A 130 -4.08 -9.99 -6.50
C SER A 130 -5.38 -10.53 -7.11
N THR A 131 -5.24 -11.45 -8.06
CA THR A 131 -6.35 -12.21 -8.65
C THR A 131 -6.68 -13.45 -7.84
N GLY A 132 -7.91 -13.96 -7.99
CA GLY A 132 -8.38 -15.19 -7.36
C GLY A 132 -9.71 -15.02 -6.66
N ASP A 133 -10.07 -16.03 -5.87
CA ASP A 133 -11.28 -16.03 -5.06
C ASP A 133 -11.01 -15.50 -3.65
N PHE A 134 -11.94 -14.72 -3.14
CA PHE A 134 -11.84 -14.04 -1.85
C PHE A 134 -13.12 -14.22 -1.05
N ASP A 135 -12.96 -14.36 0.26
CA ASP A 135 -14.05 -14.42 1.22
C ASP A 135 -14.22 -13.11 1.96
N ILE A 136 -15.44 -12.84 2.39
CA ILE A 136 -15.75 -11.68 3.22
C ILE A 136 -15.64 -12.06 4.69
N CYS A 137 -14.89 -11.25 5.42
CA CYS A 137 -14.71 -11.36 6.85
C CYS A 137 -15.43 -10.20 7.52
N ALA A 138 -16.45 -10.50 8.32
CA ALA A 138 -17.20 -9.47 9.04
C ALA A 138 -17.02 -9.61 10.55
N GLY A 139 -16.50 -8.57 11.19
CA GLY A 139 -16.48 -8.49 12.64
C GLY A 139 -17.89 -8.26 13.16
N TYR A 140 -18.27 -8.89 14.26
CA TYR A 140 -19.60 -8.75 14.86
C TYR A 140 -19.53 -8.53 16.38
N SER A 141 -20.60 -7.93 16.93
CA SER A 141 -20.81 -7.76 18.36
C SER A 141 -22.23 -8.17 18.74
N CYS A 142 -22.34 -9.26 19.50
CA CYS A 142 -23.59 -9.85 19.95
C CYS A 142 -23.50 -10.33 21.40
N PRO A 143 -23.47 -9.41 22.40
CA PRO A 143 -23.16 -9.72 23.79
C PRO A 143 -24.04 -10.81 24.43
N THR A 144 -25.33 -10.82 24.10
CA THR A 144 -26.32 -11.77 24.65
C THR A 144 -26.69 -12.88 23.66
N GLY A 145 -25.97 -13.00 22.55
CA GLY A 145 -26.41 -13.75 21.38
C GLY A 145 -27.37 -12.95 20.50
N CYS A 146 -27.25 -13.14 19.19
CA CYS A 146 -28.06 -12.45 18.18
C CYS A 146 -28.22 -13.35 16.94
N THR A 147 -29.16 -13.01 16.09
CA THR A 147 -29.15 -13.44 14.69
C THR A 147 -28.63 -12.30 13.82
N ILE A 148 -27.78 -12.63 12.86
CA ILE A 148 -27.29 -11.68 11.87
C ILE A 148 -28.01 -12.01 10.56
N ALA A 149 -28.81 -11.06 10.08
CA ALA A 149 -29.53 -11.20 8.84
C ALA A 149 -28.56 -11.36 7.66
N THR A 150 -29.00 -12.04 6.60
CA THR A 150 -28.28 -12.02 5.33
C THR A 150 -28.26 -10.61 4.76
N TRP A 151 -27.19 -10.27 4.06
CA TRP A 151 -26.98 -8.95 3.48
C TRP A 151 -26.27 -9.09 2.13
N THR A 152 -26.39 -8.05 1.33
CA THR A 152 -25.85 -8.04 -0.03
C THR A 152 -24.50 -7.36 -0.07
N PHE A 153 -23.68 -7.87 -1.00
CA PHE A 153 -22.37 -7.35 -1.29
C PHE A 153 -22.16 -7.36 -2.80
N SER A 154 -21.80 -6.21 -3.36
CA SER A 154 -21.53 -6.03 -4.78
C SER A 154 -20.29 -5.18 -5.00
N TRP A 155 -19.82 -5.18 -6.24
CA TRP A 155 -18.71 -4.33 -6.69
C TRP A 155 -19.15 -3.48 -7.89
N SER A 156 -18.48 -2.35 -8.10
CA SER A 156 -18.71 -1.44 -9.21
C SER A 156 -17.40 -0.79 -9.65
N SER A 157 -17.02 -1.10 -10.89
CA SER A 157 -15.87 -0.56 -11.60
C SER A 157 -16.12 0.84 -12.17
#